data_AF-A0A0K9XLS2-F1
#
_entry.id   AF-A0A0K9XLS2-F1
#
_cell.length_a   1.000
_cell.length_b   1.000
_cell.length_c   1.000
_cell.angle_alpha   90.00
_cell.angle_beta   90.00
_cell.angle_gamma   90.00
#
_symmetry.space_group_name_H-M   'P 1'
#
loop_
_entity.id
_entity.type
_entity.pdbx_description
1 polymer ?
#
loop_
_entity_poly.entity_id
_entity_poly.type
_entity_poly.pdbx_seq_one_letter_code
_entity_poly.pdbx_strand_id
1 'polypeptide(L)'
;MFAERGMPPGGMPVSDTPEPIPALERAQRQIPRLYRGAVADHPRVAAWVHTIARAAEAPNVSARRQVTHGPSLLLVGRTGRGKTHAAYGAIRSLLGAGLDVRWHATTAADLYAEMRPRQGVDPEWMLRRIIRIPVLLLDDLGAAKSSEWTEELTYRLINQRSIHQLPTLVTSNLPISDLRAQIGDRVASRLTGMCEQVVFTGPDRRRDNAA
;
A
#
# COMPACT_ATOMS: atom_id res chain seq x y z
N MET A 1 57.92 17.72 -30.48
CA MET A 1 58.23 16.59 -29.61
C MET A 1 57.61 16.90 -28.25
N PHE A 2 56.53 16.18 -27.93
CA PHE A 2 55.77 16.05 -26.68
C PHE A 2 55.22 17.27 -25.93
N ALA A 3 53.91 17.21 -25.74
CA ALA A 3 53.10 18.03 -24.86
C ALA A 3 53.08 17.42 -23.45
N GLU A 4 53.12 18.26 -22.41
CA GLU A 4 52.68 17.87 -21.06
C GLU A 4 51.78 18.96 -20.48
N ARG A 5 50.48 18.66 -20.46
CA ARG A 5 49.47 19.39 -19.69
C ARG A 5 49.40 18.74 -18.31
N GLY A 6 49.83 19.43 -17.28
CA GLY A 6 49.48 19.10 -15.90
C GLY A 6 48.08 19.61 -15.58
N MET A 7 47.08 18.73 -15.53
CA MET A 7 45.77 19.02 -14.93
C MET A 7 45.82 18.70 -13.43
N PRO A 8 45.33 19.57 -12.54
CA PRO A 8 45.11 19.22 -11.14
C PRO A 8 43.88 18.28 -11.00
N PRO A 9 43.84 17.40 -9.97
CA PRO A 9 42.76 16.45 -9.79
C PRO A 9 41.47 17.19 -9.37
N GLY A 10 40.56 17.36 -10.33
CA GLY A 10 39.20 17.81 -10.07
C GLY A 10 38.39 16.71 -9.41
N GLY A 11 38.48 16.60 -8.08
CA GLY A 11 37.47 15.90 -7.30
C GLY A 11 36.17 16.69 -7.36
N MET A 12 35.21 16.24 -8.17
CA MET A 12 33.86 16.79 -8.10
C MET A 12 33.28 16.46 -6.72
N PRO A 13 32.67 17.43 -6.01
CA PRO A 13 31.91 17.10 -4.83
C PRO A 13 30.79 16.16 -5.25
N VAL A 14 30.81 14.93 -4.73
CA VAL A 14 29.69 14.00 -4.87
C VAL A 14 28.52 14.68 -4.17
N SER A 15 27.54 15.15 -4.94
CA SER A 15 26.32 15.74 -4.42
C SER A 15 25.61 14.69 -3.57
N ASP A 16 25.58 14.87 -2.24
CA ASP A 16 24.86 14.04 -1.25
C ASP A 16 23.32 14.10 -1.38
N THR A 17 22.81 14.62 -2.49
CA THR A 17 21.37 14.58 -2.76
C THR A 17 21.07 13.26 -3.47
N PRO A 18 20.31 12.32 -2.85
CA PRO A 18 19.90 11.11 -3.53
C PRO A 18 19.20 11.51 -4.82
N GLU A 19 19.69 11.02 -5.95
CA GLU A 19 19.08 11.29 -7.25
C GLU A 19 17.58 10.97 -7.17
N PRO A 20 16.69 11.91 -7.53
CA PRO A 20 15.26 11.72 -7.35
C PRO A 20 14.81 10.49 -8.12
N ILE A 21 14.37 9.46 -7.39
CA ILE A 21 13.95 8.20 -7.98
C ILE A 21 12.73 8.48 -8.87
N PRO A 22 12.83 8.39 -10.22
CA PRO A 22 11.76 8.82 -11.12
C PRO A 22 10.44 8.04 -10.91
N ALA A 23 10.54 6.83 -10.34
CA ALA A 23 9.37 6.05 -9.92
C ALA A 23 8.63 6.67 -8.73
N LEU A 24 9.35 7.24 -7.75
CA LEU A 24 8.74 7.94 -6.62
C LEU A 24 8.04 9.22 -7.09
N GLU A 25 8.64 9.98 -7.99
CA GLU A 25 8.01 11.20 -8.55
C GLU A 25 6.75 10.90 -9.35
N ARG A 26 6.76 9.84 -10.18
CA ARG A 26 5.56 9.39 -10.89
C ARG A 26 4.49 8.89 -9.92
N ALA A 27 4.87 8.15 -8.88
CA ALA A 27 3.95 7.68 -7.86
C ALA A 27 3.38 8.83 -7.01
N GLN A 28 4.14 9.89 -6.73
CA GLN A 28 3.65 11.08 -6.01
C GLN A 28 2.45 11.74 -6.70
N ARG A 29 2.32 11.59 -8.03
CA ARG A 29 1.14 12.08 -8.76
C ARG A 29 -0.12 11.27 -8.45
N GLN A 30 0.02 9.97 -8.18
CA GLN A 30 -1.07 9.07 -7.81
C GLN A 30 -1.39 9.11 -6.30
N ILE A 31 -0.42 9.46 -5.46
CA ILE A 31 -0.63 9.62 -4.01
C ILE A 31 -1.36 10.95 -3.74
N PRO A 32 -2.51 10.92 -3.01
CA PRO A 32 -3.21 12.13 -2.61
C PRO A 32 -2.31 13.10 -1.87
N ARG A 33 -2.48 14.42 -2.08
CA ARG A 33 -1.60 15.46 -1.53
C ARG A 33 -1.34 15.30 -0.03
N LEU A 34 -2.39 14.99 0.73
CA LEU A 34 -2.34 14.77 2.18
C LEU A 34 -1.31 13.71 2.61
N TYR A 35 -1.05 12.69 1.77
CA TYR A 35 -0.19 11.56 2.10
C TYR A 35 1.16 11.57 1.39
N ARG A 36 1.49 12.65 0.64
CA ARG A 36 2.77 12.74 -0.08
C ARG A 36 3.98 12.88 0.83
N GLY A 37 3.79 13.27 2.09
CA GLY A 37 4.81 13.28 3.14
C GLY A 37 4.78 12.04 4.05
N ALA A 38 3.92 11.05 3.75
CA ALA A 38 3.64 10.01 4.72
C ALA A 38 4.80 9.05 4.97
N VAL A 39 5.04 8.68 6.23
CA VAL A 39 6.14 7.79 6.63
C VAL A 39 5.61 6.53 7.31
N ALA A 40 6.33 5.42 7.14
CA ALA A 40 6.09 4.16 7.85
C ALA A 40 6.76 4.20 9.24
N ASP A 41 6.31 5.11 10.10
CA ASP A 41 6.84 5.34 11.46
C ASP A 41 6.56 4.18 12.42
N HIS A 42 5.44 3.48 12.24
CA HIS A 42 5.07 2.36 13.08
C HIS A 42 6.03 1.18 12.88
N PRO A 43 6.67 0.63 13.95
CA PRO A 43 7.72 -0.40 13.82
C PRO A 43 7.30 -1.63 13.01
N ARG A 44 6.07 -2.11 13.21
CA ARG A 44 5.53 -3.26 12.47
C ARG A 44 5.27 -2.96 10.99
N VAL A 45 4.93 -1.71 10.65
CA VAL A 45 4.76 -1.28 9.25
C VAL A 45 6.13 -1.17 8.59
N ALA A 46 7.13 -0.62 9.28
CA ALA A 46 8.52 -0.62 8.80
C ALA A 46 9.07 -2.05 8.61
N ALA A 47 8.83 -2.95 9.56
CA ALA A 47 9.23 -4.37 9.45
C ALA A 47 8.57 -5.07 8.24
N TRP A 48 7.29 -4.77 7.98
CA TRP A 48 6.62 -5.25 6.78
C TRP A 48 7.26 -4.71 5.50
N VAL A 49 7.59 -3.41 5.43
CA VAL A 49 8.31 -2.81 4.28
C VAL A 49 9.62 -3.56 4.02
N HIS A 50 10.40 -3.82 5.07
CA HIS A 50 11.65 -4.57 4.94
C HIS A 50 11.42 -5.99 4.42
N THR A 51 10.38 -6.67 4.91
CA THR A 51 10.00 -8.02 4.45
C THR A 51 9.66 -8.01 2.96
N ILE A 52 8.80 -7.10 2.52
CA ILE A 52 8.40 -6.97 1.12
C ILE A 52 9.61 -6.60 0.23
N ALA A 53 10.45 -5.66 0.67
CA ALA A 53 11.63 -5.26 -0.08
C ALA A 53 12.66 -6.38 -0.22
N ARG A 54 12.77 -7.27 0.77
CA ARG A 54 13.63 -8.46 0.69
C ARG A 54 13.06 -9.51 -0.27
N ALA A 55 11.75 -9.69 -0.29
CA ALA A 55 11.07 -10.64 -1.18
C ALA A 55 10.97 -10.16 -2.65
N ALA A 56 11.24 -8.88 -2.94
CA ALA A 56 11.13 -8.34 -4.30
C ALA A 56 12.07 -9.03 -5.30
N GLU A 57 11.60 -9.26 -6.53
CA GLU A 57 12.28 -10.07 -7.54
C GLU A 57 12.60 -9.21 -8.77
N ALA A 58 13.77 -9.40 -9.38
CA ALA A 58 14.07 -8.79 -10.67
C ALA A 58 13.72 -9.79 -11.79
N PRO A 59 12.97 -9.39 -12.84
CA PRO A 59 12.62 -10.30 -13.93
C PRO A 59 13.84 -10.69 -14.79
N ASN A 60 14.93 -9.91 -14.71
CA ASN A 60 16.24 -10.22 -15.29
C ASN A 60 17.32 -9.38 -14.59
N VAL A 61 18.60 -9.65 -14.88
CA VAL A 61 19.77 -9.07 -14.19
C VAL A 61 19.82 -7.54 -14.26
N SER A 62 19.31 -6.93 -15.34
CA SER A 62 19.34 -5.48 -15.54
C SER A 62 18.05 -4.77 -15.15
N ALA A 63 16.99 -5.51 -14.81
CA ALA A 63 15.71 -4.93 -14.43
C ALA A 63 15.68 -4.55 -12.95
N ARG A 64 14.87 -3.54 -12.63
CA ARG A 64 14.58 -3.19 -11.24
C ARG A 64 13.84 -4.34 -10.56
N ARG A 65 14.15 -4.56 -9.29
CA ARG A 65 13.40 -5.49 -8.44
C ARG A 65 11.97 -4.98 -8.28
N GLN A 66 11.03 -5.89 -8.40
CA GLN A 66 9.59 -5.63 -8.39
C GLN A 66 8.96 -6.31 -7.20
N VAL A 67 7.95 -5.67 -6.61
CA VAL A 67 7.10 -6.34 -5.63
C VAL A 67 6.14 -7.25 -6.38
N THR A 68 6.25 -8.57 -6.18
CA THR A 68 5.42 -9.58 -6.85
C THR A 68 4.53 -10.35 -5.86
N HIS A 69 5.02 -10.58 -4.63
CA HIS A 69 4.34 -11.33 -3.58
C HIS A 69 4.80 -10.88 -2.18
N GLY A 70 4.11 -11.33 -1.14
CA GLY A 70 4.49 -11.11 0.25
C GLY A 70 3.31 -11.05 1.23
N PRO A 71 3.58 -10.90 2.54
CA PRO A 71 2.52 -10.81 3.55
C PRO A 71 1.65 -9.57 3.38
N SER A 72 0.45 -9.59 3.95
CA SER A 72 -0.45 -8.44 3.99
C SER A 72 -0.46 -7.78 5.38
N LEU A 73 -0.99 -6.56 5.49
CA LEU A 73 -1.21 -5.87 6.76
C LEU A 73 -2.67 -5.54 6.96
N LEU A 74 -3.14 -5.71 8.19
CA LEU A 74 -4.43 -5.21 8.64
C LEU A 74 -4.18 -4.16 9.73
N LEU A 75 -4.33 -2.89 9.36
CA LEU A 75 -4.15 -1.74 10.24
C LEU A 75 -5.49 -1.37 10.87
N VAL A 76 -5.63 -1.55 12.18
CA VAL A 76 -6.90 -1.35 12.91
C VAL A 76 -6.76 -0.31 14.01
N GLY A 77 -7.86 0.36 14.35
CA GLY A 77 -7.91 1.34 15.43
C GLY A 77 -8.82 2.49 15.08
N ARG A 78 -9.26 3.28 16.07
CA ARG A 78 -10.24 4.37 15.86
C ARG A 78 -9.73 5.42 14.86
N THR A 79 -10.67 6.23 14.37
CA THR A 79 -10.43 7.32 13.42
C THR A 79 -9.33 8.27 13.90
N GLY A 80 -8.56 8.81 12.96
CA GLY A 80 -7.57 9.85 13.25
C GLY A 80 -6.18 9.39 13.70
N ARG A 81 -5.98 8.09 13.91
CA ARG A 81 -4.70 7.56 14.46
C ARG A 81 -3.58 7.29 13.44
N GLY A 82 -3.73 7.73 12.19
CA GLY A 82 -2.67 7.64 11.18
C GLY A 82 -2.56 6.31 10.42
N LYS A 83 -3.56 5.41 10.45
CA LYS A 83 -3.54 4.14 9.70
C LYS A 83 -3.31 4.31 8.20
N THR A 84 -4.15 5.11 7.54
CA THR A 84 -4.03 5.43 6.11
C THR A 84 -2.71 6.10 5.79
N HIS A 85 -2.24 6.99 6.68
CA HIS A 85 -0.93 7.64 6.54
C HIS A 85 0.20 6.60 6.59
N ALA A 86 0.19 5.68 7.56
CA ALA A 86 1.19 4.61 7.63
C ALA A 86 1.13 3.68 6.40
N ALA A 87 -0.06 3.37 5.87
CA ALA A 87 -0.20 2.57 4.66
C ALA A 87 0.43 3.25 3.42
N TYR A 88 0.15 4.54 3.20
CA TYR A 88 0.84 5.31 2.15
C TYR A 88 2.33 5.44 2.43
N GLY A 89 2.73 5.58 3.70
CA GLY A 89 4.11 5.57 4.13
C GLY A 89 4.84 4.29 3.73
N ALA A 90 4.19 3.13 3.88
CA ALA A 90 4.75 1.86 3.47
C ALA A 90 4.98 1.79 1.94
N ILE A 91 3.98 2.21 1.15
CA ILE A 91 4.10 2.28 -0.32
C ILE A 91 5.24 3.24 -0.72
N ARG A 92 5.31 4.42 -0.10
CA ARG A 92 6.38 5.40 -0.34
C ARG A 92 7.75 4.85 0.02
N SER A 93 7.89 4.12 1.13
CA SER A 93 9.15 3.52 1.52
C SER A 93 9.62 2.44 0.54
N LEU A 94 8.71 1.63 -0.01
CA LEU A 94 9.06 0.64 -1.05
C LEU A 94 9.55 1.33 -2.33
N LEU A 95 8.86 2.38 -2.78
CA LEU A 95 9.27 3.19 -3.92
C LEU A 95 10.62 3.91 -3.66
N GLY A 96 10.79 4.44 -2.44
CA GLY A 96 12.02 5.09 -1.99
C GLY A 96 13.22 4.14 -1.88
N ALA A 97 12.97 2.84 -1.70
CA ALA A 97 13.99 1.79 -1.77
C ALA A 97 14.38 1.42 -3.22
N GLY A 98 13.88 2.14 -4.23
CA GLY A 98 14.20 1.91 -5.64
C GLY A 98 13.45 0.75 -6.29
N LEU A 99 12.46 0.17 -5.60
CA LEU A 99 11.65 -0.92 -6.14
C LEU A 99 10.63 -0.41 -7.17
N ASP A 100 10.36 -1.26 -8.15
CA ASP A 100 9.21 -1.08 -9.03
C ASP A 100 7.95 -1.61 -8.34
N VAL A 101 7.08 -0.69 -7.93
CA VAL A 101 5.86 -0.99 -7.18
C VAL A 101 4.66 -0.61 -8.05
N ARG A 102 3.99 -1.62 -8.61
CA ARG A 102 2.66 -1.43 -9.21
C ARG A 102 1.61 -1.54 -8.11
N TRP A 103 0.89 -0.45 -7.87
CA TRP A 103 -0.07 -0.37 -6.78
C TRP A 103 -1.36 0.36 -7.16
N HIS A 104 -2.39 0.14 -6.36
CA HIS A 104 -3.67 0.85 -6.42
C HIS A 104 -4.15 1.09 -5.00
N ALA A 105 -4.74 2.26 -4.76
CA ALA A 105 -5.40 2.58 -3.51
C ALA A 105 -6.85 2.97 -3.78
N THR A 106 -7.75 2.42 -2.98
CA THR A 106 -9.18 2.73 -3.03
C THR A 106 -9.76 2.56 -1.64
N THR A 107 -10.84 3.29 -1.33
CA THR A 107 -11.62 2.99 -0.13
C THR A 107 -12.54 1.80 -0.43
N ALA A 108 -12.93 1.04 0.59
CA ALA A 108 -13.92 -0.01 0.41
C ALA A 108 -15.23 0.54 -0.18
N ALA A 109 -15.64 1.74 0.24
CA ALA A 109 -16.83 2.42 -0.28
C ALA A 109 -16.72 2.78 -1.77
N ASP A 110 -15.58 3.32 -2.21
CA ASP A 110 -15.33 3.68 -3.61
C ASP A 110 -15.26 2.43 -4.48
N LEU A 111 -14.56 1.38 -4.01
CA LEU A 111 -14.55 0.07 -4.67
C LEU A 111 -15.98 -0.44 -4.90
N TYR A 112 -16.83 -0.41 -3.88
CA TYR A 112 -18.23 -0.82 -4.04
C TYR A 112 -18.99 0.10 -4.98
N ALA A 113 -18.78 1.42 -4.93
CA ALA A 113 -19.45 2.36 -5.81
C ALA A 113 -19.06 2.17 -7.29
N GLU A 114 -17.80 1.83 -7.56
CA GLU A 114 -17.28 1.53 -8.90
C GLU A 114 -17.81 0.21 -9.45
N MET A 115 -18.00 -0.79 -8.58
CA MET A 115 -18.43 -2.13 -8.97
C MET A 115 -19.95 -2.28 -9.09
N ARG A 116 -20.72 -1.24 -8.77
CA ARG A 116 -22.17 -1.25 -9.00
C ARG A 116 -22.46 -1.39 -10.51
N PRO A 117 -23.32 -2.34 -10.92
CA PRO A 117 -23.70 -2.49 -12.32
C PRO A 117 -24.25 -1.18 -12.90
N ARG A 118 -23.67 -0.74 -14.02
CA ARG A 118 -24.11 0.43 -14.79
C ARG A 118 -23.91 0.14 -16.28
N GLN A 119 -24.73 0.75 -17.13
CA GLN A 119 -24.60 0.61 -18.57
C GLN A 119 -23.19 1.01 -19.03
N GLY A 120 -22.57 0.16 -19.86
CA GLY A 120 -21.21 0.38 -20.38
C GLY A 120 -20.07 0.06 -19.41
N VAL A 121 -20.35 -0.43 -18.21
CA VAL A 121 -19.33 -0.87 -17.24
C VAL A 121 -19.40 -2.38 -17.08
N ASP A 122 -18.25 -3.06 -17.15
CA ASP A 122 -18.10 -4.48 -16.79
C ASP A 122 -17.42 -4.58 -15.41
N PRO A 123 -18.19 -4.75 -14.31
CA PRO A 123 -17.65 -4.88 -12.96
C PRO A 123 -16.69 -6.05 -12.82
N GLU A 124 -16.91 -7.14 -13.57
CA GLU A 124 -16.08 -8.32 -13.49
C GLU A 124 -14.70 -8.06 -14.11
N TRP A 125 -14.64 -7.35 -15.23
CA TRP A 125 -13.37 -6.88 -15.79
C TRP A 125 -12.64 -5.94 -14.83
N MET A 126 -13.35 -4.99 -14.20
CA MET A 126 -12.75 -4.08 -13.21
C MET A 126 -12.20 -4.84 -12.00
N LEU A 127 -12.97 -5.77 -11.44
CA LEU A 127 -12.56 -6.58 -10.30
C LEU A 127 -11.32 -7.40 -10.62
N ARG A 128 -11.26 -8.03 -11.81
CA ARG A 128 -10.07 -8.79 -12.26
C ARG A 128 -8.81 -7.92 -12.33
N ARG A 129 -8.92 -6.65 -12.68
CA ARG A 129 -7.77 -5.72 -12.69
C ARG A 129 -7.27 -5.42 -11.28
N ILE A 130 -8.17 -5.16 -10.34
CA ILE A 130 -7.82 -4.85 -8.95
C ILE A 130 -7.26 -6.07 -8.24
N ILE A 131 -7.84 -7.26 -8.46
CA ILE A 131 -7.35 -8.51 -7.85
C ILE A 131 -5.88 -8.75 -8.16
N ARG A 132 -5.44 -8.51 -9.40
CA ARG A 132 -4.11 -8.87 -9.90
C ARG A 132 -3.04 -7.80 -9.65
N ILE A 133 -3.39 -6.64 -9.12
CA ILE A 133 -2.38 -5.62 -8.89
C ILE A 133 -1.42 -6.06 -7.78
N PRO A 134 -0.10 -5.91 -7.94
CA PRO A 134 0.83 -6.45 -6.95
C PRO A 134 0.60 -5.91 -5.54
N VAL A 135 0.47 -4.60 -5.37
CA VAL A 135 0.19 -4.00 -4.05
C VAL A 135 -1.15 -3.28 -4.05
N LEU A 136 -2.05 -3.65 -3.14
CA LEU A 136 -3.35 -3.00 -2.97
C LEU A 136 -3.44 -2.32 -1.61
N LEU A 137 -3.87 -1.06 -1.58
CA LEU A 137 -4.37 -0.41 -0.38
C LEU A 137 -5.91 -0.40 -0.44
N LEU A 138 -6.54 -1.16 0.45
CA LEU A 138 -7.98 -1.16 0.68
C LEU A 138 -8.27 -0.39 1.98
N ASP A 139 -8.62 0.89 1.84
CA ASP A 139 -8.79 1.80 2.96
C ASP A 139 -10.22 1.74 3.52
N ASP A 140 -10.35 1.95 4.83
CA ASP A 140 -11.61 2.09 5.57
C ASP A 140 -12.60 0.92 5.42
N LEU A 141 -12.08 -0.30 5.47
CA LEU A 141 -12.90 -1.51 5.45
C LEU A 141 -13.74 -1.60 6.74
N GLY A 142 -15.04 -1.85 6.58
CA GLY A 142 -15.99 -1.96 7.69
C GLY A 142 -16.59 -0.63 8.14
N ALA A 143 -16.40 0.48 7.41
CA ALA A 143 -17.03 1.76 7.75
C ALA A 143 -18.57 1.71 7.73
N ALA A 144 -19.17 0.85 6.91
CA ALA A 144 -20.60 0.62 6.81
C ALA A 144 -20.93 -0.88 6.87
N LYS A 145 -22.15 -1.22 7.30
CA LYS A 145 -22.60 -2.62 7.35
C LYS A 145 -22.53 -3.24 5.96
N SER A 146 -21.96 -4.44 5.85
CA SER A 146 -21.96 -5.16 4.58
C SER A 146 -23.38 -5.54 4.17
N SER A 147 -23.68 -5.41 2.89
CA SER A 147 -24.71 -6.22 2.23
C SER A 147 -24.08 -7.54 1.75
N GLU A 148 -24.92 -8.54 1.46
CA GLU A 148 -24.47 -9.81 0.85
C GLU A 148 -23.60 -9.58 -0.39
N TRP A 149 -23.98 -8.62 -1.23
CA TRP A 149 -23.22 -8.25 -2.41
C TRP A 149 -21.83 -7.69 -2.09
N THR A 150 -21.72 -6.75 -1.14
CA THR A 150 -20.40 -6.20 -0.73
C THR A 150 -19.54 -7.23 -0.02
N GLU A 151 -20.14 -8.12 0.77
CA GLU A 151 -19.42 -9.22 1.41
C GLU A 151 -18.84 -10.17 0.36
N GLU A 152 -19.65 -10.60 -0.61
CA GLU A 152 -19.19 -11.51 -1.66
C GLU A 152 -18.10 -10.86 -2.52
N LEU A 153 -18.25 -9.58 -2.87
CA LEU A 153 -17.22 -8.84 -3.61
C LEU A 153 -15.91 -8.77 -2.82
N THR A 154 -15.98 -8.43 -1.53
CA THR A 154 -14.81 -8.36 -0.66
C THR A 154 -14.18 -9.74 -0.48
N TYR A 155 -14.98 -10.77 -0.30
CA TYR A 155 -14.52 -12.15 -0.18
C TYR A 155 -13.76 -12.56 -1.44
N ARG A 156 -14.32 -12.35 -2.64
CA ARG A 156 -13.65 -12.65 -3.90
C ARG A 156 -12.31 -11.94 -4.03
N LEU A 157 -12.27 -10.64 -3.71
CA LEU A 157 -11.05 -9.83 -3.74
C LEU A 157 -9.99 -10.36 -2.78
N ILE A 158 -10.33 -10.48 -1.48
CA ILE A 158 -9.39 -10.88 -0.43
C ILE A 158 -8.95 -12.33 -0.61
N ASN A 159 -9.85 -13.23 -0.97
CA ASN A 159 -9.53 -14.65 -1.18
C ASN A 159 -8.53 -14.84 -2.33
N GLN A 160 -8.76 -14.21 -3.48
CA GLN A 160 -7.84 -14.34 -4.62
C GLN A 160 -6.46 -13.75 -4.29
N ARG A 161 -6.42 -12.59 -3.64
CA ARG A 161 -5.16 -11.98 -3.21
C ARG A 161 -4.42 -12.82 -2.16
N SER A 162 -5.16 -13.45 -1.25
CA SER A 162 -4.61 -14.38 -0.24
C SER A 162 -3.96 -15.60 -0.90
N ILE A 163 -4.64 -16.25 -1.84
CA ILE A 163 -4.14 -17.46 -2.54
C ILE A 163 -2.87 -17.15 -3.33
N HIS A 164 -2.79 -15.97 -3.94
CA HIS A 164 -1.63 -15.54 -4.72
C HIS A 164 -0.58 -14.78 -3.91
N GLN A 165 -0.75 -14.69 -2.58
CA GLN A 165 0.14 -13.95 -1.68
C GLN A 165 0.43 -12.52 -2.18
N LEU A 166 -0.57 -11.83 -2.71
CA LEU A 166 -0.43 -10.46 -3.21
C LEU A 166 -0.52 -9.48 -2.03
N PRO A 167 0.53 -8.69 -1.76
CA PRO A 167 0.57 -7.78 -0.63
C PRO A 167 -0.62 -6.82 -0.59
N THR A 168 -1.35 -6.82 0.52
CA THR A 168 -2.55 -6.00 0.70
C THR A 168 -2.44 -5.22 2.00
N LEU A 169 -2.53 -3.90 1.93
CA LEU A 169 -2.63 -3.02 3.08
C LEU A 169 -4.13 -2.74 3.29
N VAL A 170 -4.71 -3.28 4.35
CA VAL A 170 -6.10 -3.04 4.71
C VAL A 170 -6.13 -2.10 5.90
N THR A 171 -7.00 -1.08 5.88
CA THR A 171 -7.25 -0.27 7.07
C THR A 171 -8.69 -0.43 7.55
N SER A 172 -8.91 -0.36 8.85
CA SER A 172 -10.26 -0.33 9.43
C SER A 172 -10.32 0.55 10.67
N ASN A 173 -11.41 1.31 10.79
CA ASN A 173 -11.69 2.09 11.99
C ASN A 173 -12.29 1.24 13.14
N LEU A 174 -12.67 -0.01 12.86
CA LEU A 174 -13.20 -0.94 13.84
C LEU A 174 -12.09 -1.73 14.52
N PRO A 175 -12.24 -2.07 15.81
CA PRO A 175 -11.43 -3.13 16.41
C PRO A 175 -11.74 -4.47 15.72
N ILE A 176 -10.81 -5.42 15.81
CA ILE A 176 -10.91 -6.71 15.11
C ILE A 176 -12.18 -7.50 15.48
N SER A 177 -12.62 -7.40 16.74
CA SER A 177 -13.85 -8.04 17.25
C SER A 177 -15.07 -7.59 16.47
N ASP A 178 -15.16 -6.30 16.19
CA ASP A 178 -16.33 -5.66 15.59
C ASP A 178 -16.23 -5.73 14.07
N LEU A 179 -15.01 -5.70 13.52
CA LEU A 179 -14.76 -5.85 12.09
C LEU A 179 -15.37 -7.15 11.56
N ARG A 180 -15.23 -8.26 12.29
CA ARG A 180 -15.80 -9.56 11.90
C ARG A 180 -17.32 -9.48 11.70
N ALA A 181 -18.05 -8.86 12.62
CA ALA A 181 -19.49 -8.71 12.52
C ALA A 181 -19.89 -7.83 11.31
N GLN A 182 -19.00 -6.94 10.88
CA GLN A 182 -19.26 -5.97 9.82
C GLN A 182 -18.96 -6.48 8.41
N ILE A 183 -18.00 -7.40 8.26
CA ILE A 183 -17.53 -7.89 6.94
C ILE A 183 -17.85 -9.37 6.70
N GLY A 184 -18.44 -10.05 7.67
CA GLY A 184 -18.75 -11.46 7.61
C GLY A 184 -17.56 -12.37 7.95
N ASP A 185 -17.89 -13.57 8.43
CA ASP A 185 -16.93 -14.55 8.94
C ASP A 185 -15.91 -15.01 7.90
N ARG A 186 -16.34 -15.16 6.65
CA ARG A 186 -15.50 -15.63 5.55
C ARG A 186 -14.38 -14.64 5.25
N VAL A 187 -14.70 -13.34 5.19
CA VAL A 187 -13.71 -12.28 4.93
C VAL A 187 -12.78 -12.12 6.13
N ALA A 188 -13.34 -12.08 7.35
CA ALA A 188 -12.57 -11.94 8.57
C ALA A 188 -11.55 -13.07 8.77
N SER A 189 -11.95 -14.31 8.47
CA SER A 189 -11.07 -15.47 8.51
C SER A 189 -9.89 -15.33 7.53
N ARG A 190 -10.14 -14.92 6.28
CA ARG A 190 -9.08 -14.71 5.28
C ARG A 190 -8.13 -13.59 5.68
N LEU A 191 -8.65 -12.46 6.16
CA LEU A 191 -7.83 -11.36 6.66
C LEU A 191 -6.95 -11.79 7.84
N THR A 192 -7.51 -12.56 8.77
CA THR A 192 -6.75 -13.07 9.93
C THR A 192 -5.61 -13.99 9.50
N GLY A 193 -5.81 -14.82 8.46
CA GLY A 193 -4.79 -15.73 7.95
C GLY A 193 -3.71 -15.07 7.08
N MET A 194 -4.07 -14.06 6.28
CA MET A 194 -3.13 -13.44 5.33
C MET A 194 -2.44 -12.18 5.85
N CYS A 195 -3.01 -11.52 6.86
CA CYS A 195 -2.53 -10.24 7.35
C CYS A 195 -1.83 -10.35 8.70
N GLU A 196 -0.68 -9.70 8.80
CA GLU A 196 -0.18 -9.27 10.10
C GLU A 196 -1.02 -8.08 10.61
N GLN A 197 -1.58 -8.23 11.81
CA GLN A 197 -2.48 -7.21 12.39
C GLN A 197 -1.71 -6.16 13.17
N VAL A 198 -1.91 -4.89 12.87
CA VAL A 198 -1.26 -3.76 13.55
C VAL A 198 -2.31 -2.85 14.17
N VAL A 199 -2.29 -2.72 15.49
CA VAL A 199 -3.24 -1.89 16.24
C VAL A 199 -2.67 -0.50 16.45
N PHE A 200 -3.36 0.51 15.93
CA PHE A 200 -3.05 1.92 16.14
C PHE A 200 -3.83 2.44 17.35
N THR A 201 -3.09 2.78 18.39
CA THR A 201 -3.58 3.39 19.64
C THR A 201 -3.14 4.86 19.72
N GLY A 202 -3.53 5.56 20.78
CA GLY A 202 -3.16 6.96 21.00
C GLY A 202 -4.19 8.00 20.53
N PRO A 203 -3.82 9.30 20.62
CA PRO A 203 -4.70 10.42 20.30
C PRO A 203 -4.98 10.55 18.79
N ASP A 204 -5.97 11.37 18.46
CA ASP A 204 -6.29 11.71 17.08
C ASP A 204 -5.26 12.70 16.52
N ARG A 205 -4.36 12.20 15.67
CA ARG A 205 -3.27 12.97 15.05
C ARG A 205 -3.79 14.07 14.12
N ARG A 206 -5.06 14.03 13.69
CA ARG A 206 -5.66 15.11 12.88
C ARG A 206 -6.02 16.33 13.72
N ARG A 207 -6.22 16.15 15.03
CA ARG A 207 -6.50 17.26 15.96
C ARG A 207 -5.22 17.99 16.36
N ASP A 208 -4.11 17.26 16.48
CA ASP A 208 -2.81 17.84 16.85
C ASP A 208 -2.20 18.71 15.74
N ASN A 209 -2.53 18.46 14.46
CA ASN A 209 -2.09 19.27 13.32
C ASN A 209 -3.03 20.46 12.99
N ALA A 210 -4.12 20.64 13.74
CA ALA A 210 -5.08 21.72 13.55
C ALA A 210 -4.91 22.88 14.57
N ALA A 211 -3.86 22.83 15.38
CA ALA A 211 -3.47 23.84 16.37
C ALA A 211 -2.19 24.57 15.94
#